data_AF-A0A0R2QVL0-F1
#
_entry.id   AF-A0A0R2QVL0-F1
#
_cell.length_a   1.000
_cell.length_b   1.000
_cell.length_c   1.000
_cell.angle_alpha   90.00
_cell.angle_beta   90.00
_cell.angle_gamma   90.00
#
_symmetry.space_group_name_H-M   'P 1'
#
loop_
_entity.id
_entity.type
_entity.pdbx_description
1 polymer ?
#
loop_
_entity_poly.entity_id
_entity_poly.type
_entity_poly.pdbx_seq_one_letter_code
_entity_poly.pdbx_strand_id
1 'polypeptide(L)'
;MIDARRTEVFASIYDKDNNEVREIRADIVDQHTYADFLKDKILFFGDGAQKCKLIINNSNAHFLDGVFPCAKDMGVLGFEKFSSKDFEDVAYFEPYYLKDFVAGEKKKS
;
A
#
# COMPACT_ATOMS: atom_id res chain seq x y z
N MET A 1 1.33 3.75 -0.56
CA MET A 1 -0.03 3.38 -1.02
C MET A 1 0.04 2.89 -2.45
N ILE A 2 -0.57 1.76 -2.77
CA ILE A 2 -0.54 1.13 -4.10
C ILE A 2 -1.95 1.07 -4.68
N ASP A 3 -2.12 1.31 -5.98
CA ASP A 3 -3.41 1.18 -6.67
C ASP A 3 -3.92 -0.28 -6.65
N ALA A 4 -5.09 -0.52 -6.05
CA ALA A 4 -5.74 -1.84 -6.01
C ALA A 4 -6.92 -2.00 -7.00
N ARG A 5 -6.91 -1.22 -8.08
CA ARG A 5 -7.98 -1.02 -9.09
C ARG A 5 -9.25 -0.39 -8.50
N ARG A 6 -10.15 0.07 -9.38
CA ARG A 6 -11.42 0.73 -9.01
C ARG A 6 -11.19 1.83 -7.95
N THR A 7 -11.99 1.86 -6.89
CA THR A 7 -11.90 2.79 -5.76
C THR A 7 -11.05 2.26 -4.61
N GLU A 8 -10.29 1.17 -4.81
CA GLU A 8 -9.52 0.51 -3.76
C GLU A 8 -8.02 0.85 -3.86
N VAL A 9 -7.34 0.83 -2.71
CA VAL A 9 -5.87 0.93 -2.60
C VAL A 9 -5.35 -0.10 -1.60
N PHE A 10 -4.12 -0.57 -1.80
CA PHE A 10 -3.36 -1.24 -0.75
C PHE A 10 -2.56 -0.19 0.02
N ALA A 11 -2.76 -0.11 1.33
CA ALA A 11 -2.10 0.88 2.16
C ALA A 11 -1.70 0.31 3.51
N SER A 12 -0.51 0.70 3.96
CA SER A 12 -0.06 0.69 5.35
C SER A 12 0.29 2.11 5.75
N ILE A 13 0.30 2.38 7.06
CA ILE A 13 0.59 3.70 7.62
C ILE A 13 1.78 3.57 8.56
N TYR A 14 2.75 4.45 8.38
CA TYR A 14 3.97 4.49 9.18
C TYR A 14 4.11 5.85 9.85
N ASP A 15 4.79 5.88 10.99
CA ASP A 15 5.20 7.11 11.64
C ASP A 15 6.49 7.70 11.01
N LYS A 16 6.97 8.82 11.56
CA LYS A 16 8.19 9.50 11.10
C LYS A 16 9.48 8.68 11.31
N ASP A 17 9.45 7.68 12.18
CA ASP A 17 10.56 6.81 12.52
C ASP A 17 10.47 5.47 11.75
N ASN A 18 9.56 5.38 10.77
CA ASN A 18 9.22 4.20 9.97
C ASN A 18 8.66 3.02 10.78
N ASN A 19 8.11 3.24 11.97
CA ASN A 19 7.36 2.20 12.67
C ASN A 19 5.97 2.05 12.03
N GLU A 20 5.52 0.81 11.85
CA GLU A 20 4.18 0.53 11.36
C GLU A 20 3.13 0.91 12.41
N VAL A 21 2.26 1.85 12.06
CA VAL A 21 1.15 2.33 12.89
C VAL A 21 -0.15 1.61 12.52
N ARG A 22 -0.27 1.21 11.25
CA ARG A 22 -1.37 0.38 10.77
C ARG A 22 -0.89 -0.55 9.66
N GLU A 23 -1.20 -1.83 9.84
CA GLU A 23 -0.85 -2.92 8.92
C GLU A 23 -1.35 -2.71 7.50
N ILE A 24 -0.68 -3.36 6.55
CA ILE A 24 -1.12 -3.33 5.16
C ILE A 24 -2.50 -4.00 5.00
N ARG A 25 -3.43 -3.30 4.34
CA ARG A 25 -4.73 -3.86 3.96
C ARG A 25 -5.27 -3.20 2.69
N ALA A 26 -6.30 -3.80 2.11
CA ALA A 26 -7.09 -3.19 1.06
C ALA A 26 -8.09 -2.20 1.67
N ASP A 27 -7.99 -0.93 1.33
CA ASP A 27 -8.96 0.10 1.72
C ASP A 27 -9.80 0.53 0.52
N ILE A 28 -11.11 0.63 0.71
CA ILE A 28 -11.99 1.38 -0.18
C ILE A 28 -11.82 2.86 0.18
N VAL A 29 -11.46 3.68 -0.80
CA VAL A 29 -11.20 5.11 -0.58
C VAL A 29 -12.51 5.90 -0.67
N ASP A 30 -12.85 6.55 0.44
CA ASP A 30 -13.90 7.56 0.59
C ASP A 30 -13.39 8.74 1.43
N GLN A 31 -14.27 9.69 1.75
CA GLN A 31 -13.93 10.93 2.47
C GLN A 31 -13.53 10.68 3.94
N HIS A 32 -13.84 9.50 4.48
CA HIS A 32 -13.69 9.15 5.88
C HIS A 32 -12.66 8.02 6.12
N THR A 33 -12.21 7.31 5.08
CA THR A 33 -11.25 6.18 5.16
C THR A 33 -10.05 6.45 6.06
N TYR A 34 -9.53 7.68 6.05
CA TYR A 34 -8.35 8.09 6.84
C TYR A 34 -8.65 9.18 7.88
N ALA A 35 -9.92 9.43 8.21
CA ALA A 35 -10.31 10.56 9.06
C ALA A 35 -9.65 10.53 10.46
N ASP A 36 -9.50 9.35 11.06
CA ASP A 36 -8.86 9.21 12.36
C ASP A 36 -7.37 9.55 12.35
N PHE A 37 -6.68 9.24 11.26
CA PHE A 37 -5.26 9.55 11.11
C PHE A 37 -5.07 11.03 10.75
N LEU A 38 -5.99 11.62 9.98
CA LEU A 38 -5.94 13.03 9.54
C LEU A 38 -6.15 14.06 10.67
N LYS A 39 -6.22 13.63 11.93
CA LYS A 39 -6.05 14.50 13.11
C LYS A 39 -4.64 15.11 13.14
N ASP A 40 -3.66 14.40 12.57
CA ASP A 40 -2.28 14.85 12.36
C ASP A 40 -1.95 14.98 10.86
N LYS A 41 -0.82 15.63 10.56
CA LYS A 41 -0.31 15.75 9.18
C LYS A 41 0.09 14.38 8.64
N ILE A 42 -0.41 14.05 7.45
CA ILE A 42 -0.11 12.80 6.75
C ILE A 42 0.40 13.11 5.36
N LEU A 43 1.45 12.39 4.97
CA LEU A 43 1.96 12.39 3.61
C LEU A 43 1.49 11.11 2.89
N PHE A 44 0.65 11.28 1.88
CA PHE A 44 0.21 10.22 0.99
C PHE A 44 1.16 10.15 -0.22
N PHE A 45 1.66 8.95 -0.52
CA PHE A 45 2.53 8.71 -1.66
C PHE A 45 2.36 7.29 -2.24
N GLY A 46 2.81 7.13 -3.49
CA GLY A 46 2.61 5.95 -4.33
C GLY A 46 1.49 6.14 -5.36
N ASP A 47 1.37 5.21 -6.31
CA ASP A 47 0.47 5.33 -7.45
C ASP A 47 -1.03 5.36 -7.06
N GLY A 48 -1.40 4.66 -5.97
CA GLY A 48 -2.75 4.71 -5.41
C GLY A 48 -3.12 6.03 -4.73
N ALA A 49 -2.15 6.89 -4.39
CA ALA A 49 -2.39 8.14 -3.67
C ALA A 49 -3.22 9.16 -4.47
N GLN A 50 -3.18 9.09 -5.80
CA GLN A 50 -4.00 9.98 -6.66
C GLN A 50 -5.50 9.82 -6.42
N LYS A 51 -5.97 8.61 -6.10
CA LYS A 51 -7.39 8.38 -5.76
C LYS A 51 -7.80 9.15 -4.52
N CYS A 52 -6.93 9.14 -3.51
CA CYS A 52 -7.15 9.87 -2.26
C CYS A 52 -7.13 11.39 -2.49
N LYS A 53 -6.25 11.90 -3.36
CA LYS A 53 -6.13 13.33 -3.68
C LYS A 53 -7.43 13.94 -4.25
N LEU A 54 -8.23 13.13 -4.95
CA LEU A 54 -9.50 13.58 -5.55
C LEU A 54 -10.68 13.52 -4.56
N ILE A 55 -10.59 12.72 -3.51
CA ILE A 55 -11.70 12.37 -2.62
C ILE A 55 -11.53 13.02 -1.24
N ILE A 56 -10.31 13.04 -0.72
CA ILE A 56 -9.98 13.53 0.62
C ILE A 56 -9.71 15.03 0.56
N ASN A 57 -10.57 15.81 1.22
CA ASN A 57 -10.39 17.24 1.39
C ASN A 57 -10.12 17.55 2.86
N ASN A 58 -8.84 17.61 3.24
CA ASN A 58 -8.40 17.89 4.60
C ASN A 58 -7.07 18.65 4.56
N SER A 59 -6.91 19.68 5.41
CA SER A 59 -5.68 20.51 5.46
C SER A 59 -4.43 19.75 5.90
N ASN A 60 -4.60 18.61 6.57
CA ASN A 60 -3.52 17.74 7.01
C ASN A 60 -3.16 16.66 5.98
N ALA A 61 -3.92 16.55 4.88
CA ALA A 61 -3.64 15.62 3.80
C ALA A 61 -2.66 16.24 2.80
N HIS A 62 -1.41 15.77 2.82
CA HIS A 62 -0.38 16.17 1.87
C HIS A 62 -0.10 15.05 0.88
N PHE A 63 0.18 15.38 -0.37
CA PHE A 63 0.39 14.40 -1.44
C PHE A 63 1.75 14.61 -2.10
N LEU A 64 2.51 13.52 -2.24
CA LEU A 64 3.79 13.52 -2.95
C LEU A 64 3.72 12.59 -4.16
N ASP A 65 3.91 13.18 -5.33
CA ASP A 65 3.95 12.48 -6.61
C ASP A 65 5.36 11.94 -6.89
N GLY A 66 5.48 10.96 -7.79
CA GLY A 66 6.79 10.47 -8.25
C GLY A 66 7.50 9.48 -7.32
N VAL A 67 6.83 9.03 -6.25
CA VAL A 67 7.37 7.99 -5.34
C VAL A 67 6.90 6.63 -5.82
N PHE A 68 7.84 5.80 -6.25
CA PHE A 68 7.59 4.45 -6.73
C PHE A 68 8.54 3.45 -6.06
N PRO A 69 8.15 2.18 -5.93
CA PRO A 69 9.08 1.13 -5.50
C PRO A 69 10.32 1.11 -6.40
N CYS A 70 11.50 1.05 -5.79
CA CYS A 70 12.76 0.95 -6.52
C CYS A 70 13.61 -0.19 -5.98
N ALA A 71 14.22 -0.97 -6.89
CA ALA A 71 15.08 -2.10 -6.53
C ALA A 71 16.26 -1.67 -5.64
N LYS A 72 16.77 -0.43 -5.80
CA LYS A 72 17.86 0.10 -4.99
C LYS A 72 17.50 0.17 -3.49
N ASP A 73 16.23 0.43 -3.18
CA ASP A 73 15.75 0.59 -1.80
C ASP A 73 15.49 -0.78 -1.14
N MET A 74 15.31 -1.84 -1.95
CA MET A 74 15.14 -3.22 -1.49
C MET A 74 16.46 -3.90 -1.11
N GLY A 75 17.61 -3.34 -1.51
CA GLY A 75 18.92 -3.99 -1.34
C GLY A 75 19.28 -4.25 0.13
N VAL A 76 18.99 -3.30 1.03
CA VAL A 76 19.25 -3.44 2.47
C VAL A 76 18.41 -4.58 3.05
N LEU A 77 17.09 -4.56 2.81
CA LEU A 77 16.16 -5.58 3.29
C LEU A 77 16.50 -6.98 2.75
N GLY A 78 16.86 -7.06 1.47
CA GLY A 78 17.27 -8.32 0.83
C GLY A 78 18.58 -8.85 1.40
N PHE A 79 19.55 -7.98 1.68
CA PHE A 79 20.83 -8.37 2.26
C PHE A 79 20.69 -8.85 3.71
N GLU A 80 19.82 -8.22 4.50
CA GLU A 80 19.50 -8.66 5.86
C GLU A 80 18.93 -10.08 5.87
N LYS A 81 17.89 -10.34 5.05
CA LYS A 81 17.30 -11.69 4.89
C LYS A 81 18.33 -12.71 4.40
N PHE A 82 19.16 -12.34 3.43
CA PHE A 82 20.25 -13.20 2.94
C PHE A 82 21.22 -13.56 4.06
N SER A 83 21.64 -12.56 4.86
CA SER A 83 22.60 -12.74 5.95
C SER A 83 22.05 -13.60 7.09
N SER A 84 20.75 -13.49 7.38
CA SER A 84 20.05 -14.34 8.36
C SER A 84 19.66 -15.72 7.83
N LYS A 85 19.94 -16.01 6.55
CA LYS A 85 19.49 -17.22 5.83
C LYS A 85 17.97 -17.38 5.83
N ASP A 86 17.25 -16.27 5.84
CA ASP A 86 15.79 -16.21 5.74
C ASP A 86 15.38 -16.25 4.26
N PHE A 87 15.23 -17.47 3.73
CA PHE A 87 14.90 -17.72 2.33
C PHE A 87 13.54 -18.42 2.21
N GLU A 88 12.77 -18.06 1.20
CA GLU A 88 11.52 -18.73 0.85
C GLU A 88 11.78 -19.96 -0.03
N ASP A 89 10.98 -21.01 0.15
CA ASP A 89 10.98 -22.16 -0.77
C ASP A 89 10.12 -21.84 -1.99
N VAL A 90 10.75 -21.82 -3.18
CA VAL A 90 10.08 -21.47 -4.44
C VAL A 90 8.87 -22.37 -4.74
N ALA A 91 8.88 -23.64 -4.32
CA ALA A 91 7.77 -24.56 -4.55
C ALA A 91 6.54 -24.26 -3.68
N TYR A 92 6.74 -23.59 -2.55
CA TYR A 92 5.69 -23.31 -1.56
C TYR A 92 5.41 -21.81 -1.37
N PHE A 93 6.22 -20.94 -1.97
CA PHE A 93 6.03 -19.51 -1.89
C PHE A 93 4.78 -19.08 -2.66
N GLU A 94 3.85 -18.44 -1.97
CA GLU A 94 2.71 -17.77 -2.58
C GLU A 94 2.86 -16.25 -2.51
N PRO A 95 2.42 -15.51 -3.55
CA PRO A 95 2.30 -14.07 -3.45
C PRO A 95 1.40 -13.68 -2.27
N TYR A 96 1.74 -12.58 -1.61
CA TYR A 96 0.90 -12.06 -0.53
C TYR A 96 -0.39 -11.44 -1.09
N TYR A 97 -1.45 -12.24 -1.17
CA TYR A 97 -2.76 -11.82 -1.66
C TYR A 97 -3.56 -11.12 -0.55
N LEU A 98 -3.65 -9.79 -0.62
CA LEU A 98 -4.45 -8.96 0.29
C LEU A 98 -5.98 -9.05 0.07
N LYS A 99 -6.39 -9.76 -0.99
CA LYS A 99 -7.79 -9.96 -1.35
C LYS A 99 -7.90 -11.27 -2.12
N ASP A 100 -8.96 -12.02 -1.84
CA ASP A 100 -9.25 -13.24 -2.58
C ASP A 100 -9.44 -12.94 -4.07
N PHE A 101 -8.86 -13.80 -4.92
CA PHE A 101 -9.08 -13.73 -6.35
C PHE A 101 -10.53 -14.12 -6.66
N VAL A 102 -11.35 -13.13 -7.04
CA VAL A 102 -12.70 -13.38 -7.56
C VAL A 102 -12.60 -13.65 -9.05
N ALA A 103 -12.79 -14.90 -9.47
CA ALA A 103 -12.88 -15.26 -10.88
C ALA A 103 -14.07 -14.50 -11.52
N GLY A 104 -13.80 -13.67 -12.53
CA GLY A 104 -14.85 -12.95 -13.23
C GLY A 104 -15.79 -13.92 -13.95
N GLU A 105 -17.10 -13.65 -13.91
CA GLU A 105 -18.07 -14.41 -14.70
C GLU A 105 -17.71 -14.31 -16.20
N LYS A 106 -17.59 -15.46 -16.87
CA LYS A 106 -17.41 -15.49 -18.32
C LYS A 106 -18.59 -14.75 -18.96
N LYS A 107 -18.31 -13.67 -19.70
CA LYS A 107 -19.31 -13.09 -20.61
C LYS A 107 -19.75 -14.19 -21.58
N LYS A 108 -20.99 -14.65 -21.45
CA LYS A 108 -21.63 -15.46 -22.49
C LYS A 108 -21.77 -14.55 -23.71
N SER A 109 -21.14 -14.95 -24.82
CA SER A 109 -21.39 -14.39 -26.14
C SER A 109 -22.78 -14.78 -26.64
#